data_AF-A0A1V2LN10-F1
#
_entry.id   AF-A0A1V2LN10-F1
#
_cell.length_a   1.000
_cell.length_b   1.000
_cell.length_c   1.000
_cell.angle_alpha   90.00
_cell.angle_beta   90.00
_cell.angle_gamma   90.00
#
_symmetry.space_group_name_H-M   'P 1'
#
loop_
_entity.id
_entity.type
_entity.pdbx_description
1 polymer ?
#
loop_
_entity_poly.entity_id
_entity_poly.type
_entity_poly.pdbx_seq_one_letter_code
_entity_poly.pdbx_strand_id
1 'polypeptide(L)'
;MTGLKDLILQEGLKKDFLVRIMRKLGYYHSGLTKGELMDTLVKKIEENDNANGDLVSLDMGLKNMSLARFSNEQGKKPTLIQWFKRDLESGVKSKEFRVSLTLQMLRDSLSKNKLLPPEIQLASPIMHHRFELSDTILENLSTGLKDDNIKKEWDHMWKFKSLSRKLWELVYFINRFNISPYTVPLDKYWWGSVKGDDLADSLLHGLAYSEYIKAREDFRKNVKEHGQINSYR
;
A
#
# COMPACT_ATOMS: atom_id res chain seq x y z
N MET A 1 6.15 19.11 30.75
CA MET A 1 5.80 17.76 30.24
C MET A 1 7.06 16.92 30.32
N THR A 2 6.96 15.69 30.82
CA THR A 2 8.06 14.70 30.81
C THR A 2 8.42 14.40 29.35
N GLY A 3 9.69 14.45 28.97
CA GLY A 3 10.10 14.18 27.59
C GLY A 3 9.91 12.70 27.22
N LEU A 4 9.82 12.38 25.93
CA LEU A 4 9.75 10.97 25.48
C LEU A 4 10.97 10.17 25.97
N LYS A 5 12.15 10.81 26.04
CA LYS A 5 13.37 10.22 26.60
C LYS A 5 13.22 9.90 28.09
N ASP A 6 12.66 10.82 28.87
CA ASP A 6 12.44 10.64 30.31
C ASP A 6 11.42 9.53 30.59
N LEU A 7 10.35 9.43 29.79
CA LEU A 7 9.37 8.35 29.85
C LEU A 7 10.00 6.98 29.57
N ILE A 8 10.85 6.85 28.55
CA ILE A 8 11.56 5.60 28.23
C ILE A 8 12.47 5.17 29.40
N LEU A 9 13.11 6.13 30.07
CA LEU A 9 13.96 5.89 31.23
C LEU A 9 13.15 5.50 32.48
N GLN A 10 12.05 6.22 32.76
CA GLN A 10 11.13 5.94 33.88
C GLN A 10 10.48 4.56 33.76
N GLU A 11 10.06 4.16 32.56
CA GLU A 11 9.44 2.85 32.32
C GLU A 11 10.46 1.70 32.18
N GLY A 12 11.77 1.98 32.22
CA GLY A 12 12.82 0.96 32.21
C GLY A 12 12.85 0.06 30.96
N LEU A 13 12.33 0.54 29.82
CA LEU A 13 11.99 -0.29 28.65
C LEU A 13 13.16 -1.19 28.18
N LYS A 14 12.86 -2.46 27.87
CA LYS A 14 13.85 -3.45 27.39
C LYS A 14 14.20 -3.23 25.92
N LYS A 15 15.41 -3.63 25.50
CA LYS A 15 15.88 -3.52 24.10
C LYS A 15 14.89 -4.13 23.11
N ASP A 16 14.36 -5.33 23.40
CA ASP A 16 13.42 -6.04 22.52
C ASP A 16 12.04 -5.38 22.43
N PHE A 17 11.69 -4.53 23.40
CA PHE A 17 10.49 -3.70 23.34
C PHE A 17 10.71 -2.49 22.42
N LEU A 18 11.85 -1.81 22.56
CA LEU A 18 12.26 -0.73 21.64
C LEU A 18 12.39 -1.23 20.19
N VAL A 19 12.97 -2.43 19.96
CA VAL A 19 13.03 -3.04 18.61
C VAL A 19 11.62 -3.30 18.04
N ARG A 20 10.67 -3.74 18.88
CA ARG A 20 9.27 -3.95 18.46
C ARG A 20 8.58 -2.64 18.09
N ILE A 21 8.77 -1.59 18.89
CA ILE A 21 8.26 -0.24 18.58
C ILE A 21 8.88 0.26 17.27
N MET A 22 10.20 0.28 17.15
CA MET A 22 10.90 0.74 15.95
C MET A 22 10.43 0.00 14.69
N ARG A 23 10.21 -1.31 14.77
CA ARG A 23 9.63 -2.10 13.67
C ARG A 23 8.20 -1.69 13.33
N LYS A 24 7.32 -1.51 14.33
CA LYS A 24 5.94 -1.05 14.12
C LYS A 24 5.87 0.35 13.49
N LEU A 25 6.83 1.22 13.81
CA LEU A 25 6.92 2.58 13.28
C LEU A 25 7.69 2.68 11.94
N GLY A 26 8.18 1.56 11.42
CA GLY A 26 8.94 1.52 10.16
C GLY A 26 10.30 2.20 10.22
N TYR A 27 10.92 2.23 11.41
CA TYR A 27 12.27 2.76 11.59
C TYR A 27 13.32 1.65 11.57
N TYR A 28 14.48 1.95 10.99
CA TYR A 28 15.62 1.03 11.00
C TYR A 28 16.10 0.74 12.43
N HIS A 29 16.31 -0.53 12.74
CA HIS A 29 16.59 -1.00 14.11
C HIS A 29 17.71 -2.06 14.19
N SER A 30 18.37 -2.39 13.08
CA SER A 30 19.35 -3.50 13.03
C SER A 30 20.74 -3.02 13.46
N GLY A 31 21.48 -3.87 14.19
CA GLY A 31 22.80 -3.55 14.75
C GLY A 31 22.81 -2.59 15.95
N LEU A 32 21.77 -1.77 16.14
CA LEU A 32 21.72 -0.73 17.18
C LEU A 32 21.72 -1.27 18.61
N THR A 33 22.37 -0.55 19.52
CA THR A 33 22.33 -0.73 20.99
C THR A 33 21.01 -0.21 21.59
N LYS A 34 20.78 -0.45 22.90
CA LYS A 34 19.60 0.08 23.59
C LYS A 34 19.57 1.63 23.58
N GLY A 35 20.72 2.28 23.76
CA GLY A 35 20.84 3.74 23.74
C GLY A 35 20.51 4.32 22.37
N GLU A 36 21.14 3.80 21.32
CA GLU A 36 20.90 4.26 19.94
C GLU A 36 19.44 4.05 19.49
N LEU A 37 18.79 2.95 19.89
CA LEU A 37 17.36 2.74 19.63
C LEU A 37 16.49 3.80 20.32
N MET A 38 16.80 4.15 21.57
CA MET A 38 16.10 5.19 22.32
C MET A 38 16.31 6.57 21.69
N ASP A 39 17.56 6.97 21.45
CA ASP A 39 17.87 8.29 20.89
C ASP A 39 17.34 8.44 19.45
N THR A 40 17.37 7.36 18.65
CA THR A 40 16.73 7.35 17.31
C THR A 40 15.22 7.50 17.41
N LEU A 41 14.56 6.79 18.33
CA LEU A 41 13.10 6.89 18.53
C LEU A 41 12.69 8.30 18.97
N VAL A 42 13.39 8.86 19.97
CA VAL A 42 13.16 10.23 20.45
C VAL A 42 13.30 11.23 19.29
N LYS A 43 14.47 11.22 18.63
CA LYS A 43 14.76 12.09 17.49
C LYS A 43 13.72 11.96 16.38
N LYS A 44 13.33 10.74 15.97
CA LYS A 44 12.40 10.53 14.85
C LYS A 44 10.93 10.83 15.18
N ILE A 45 10.57 10.83 16.46
CA ILE A 45 9.23 11.24 16.89
C ILE A 45 9.13 12.77 17.04
N GLU A 46 10.19 13.41 17.52
CA GLU A 46 10.32 14.87 17.67
C GLU A 46 10.59 15.60 16.34
N GLU A 47 11.33 14.97 15.42
CA GLU A 47 11.38 15.35 14.01
C GLU A 47 9.96 15.23 13.44
N ASN A 48 9.30 16.37 13.32
CA ASN A 48 7.92 16.46 12.89
C ASN A 48 7.86 16.20 11.37
N ASP A 49 7.87 14.92 10.99
CA ASP A 49 7.37 14.44 9.70
C ASP A 49 5.92 14.95 9.55
N ASN A 50 5.78 16.16 9.00
CA ASN A 50 4.51 16.74 8.58
C ASN A 50 4.03 15.98 7.33
N ALA A 51 3.65 14.72 7.51
CA ALA A 51 3.12 13.84 6.47
C ALA A 51 1.65 14.15 6.11
N ASN A 52 1.17 15.35 6.42
CA ASN A 52 -0.07 15.90 5.89
C ASN A 52 0.19 16.34 4.44
N GLY A 53 -0.01 15.43 3.51
CA GLY A 53 0.15 15.66 2.08
C GLY A 53 -0.03 14.39 1.27
N ASP A 54 -0.06 14.53 -0.06
CA ASP A 54 -0.11 13.38 -0.95
C ASP A 54 1.19 12.56 -0.84
N LEU A 55 1.02 11.30 -0.45
CA LEU A 55 2.04 10.32 -0.16
C LEU A 55 2.46 9.64 -1.48
N VAL A 56 3.72 9.78 -1.89
CA VAL A 56 4.26 9.07 -3.06
C VAL A 56 5.13 7.90 -2.59
N SER A 57 4.64 6.68 -2.80
CA SER A 57 5.42 5.46 -2.66
C SER A 57 6.15 5.16 -3.97
N LEU A 58 7.45 4.93 -3.87
CA LEU A 58 8.31 4.51 -4.98
C LEU A 58 8.89 3.14 -4.65
N ASP A 59 8.72 2.19 -5.55
CA ASP A 59 9.57 1.01 -5.61
C ASP A 59 10.60 1.17 -6.73
N MET A 60 11.82 0.72 -6.45
CA MET A 60 13.00 0.88 -7.27
C MET A 60 13.74 -0.44 -7.33
N GLY A 61 13.34 -1.30 -8.25
CA GLY A 61 14.15 -2.45 -8.62
C GLY A 61 15.37 -2.02 -9.44
N LEU A 62 16.43 -2.82 -9.39
CA LEU A 62 17.51 -2.84 -10.41
C LEU A 62 17.00 -2.98 -11.86
N LYS A 63 15.73 -3.38 -11.97
CA LYS A 63 15.10 -4.01 -13.11
C LYS A 63 13.77 -3.34 -13.49
N ASN A 64 13.31 -2.30 -12.77
CA ASN A 64 12.11 -1.50 -13.05
C ASN A 64 11.87 -0.48 -11.90
N MET A 65 10.98 0.47 -12.11
CA MET A 65 10.45 1.38 -11.09
C MET A 65 8.93 1.27 -11.09
N SER A 66 8.30 1.36 -9.93
CA SER A 66 6.85 1.56 -9.83
C SER A 66 6.51 2.63 -8.81
N LEU A 67 5.39 3.32 -9.01
CA LEU A 67 4.98 4.49 -8.24
C LEU A 67 3.50 4.35 -7.87
N ALA A 68 3.17 4.51 -6.60
CA ALA A 68 1.80 4.65 -6.11
C ALA A 68 1.67 5.92 -5.26
N ARG A 69 0.86 6.88 -5.72
CA ARG A 69 0.54 8.14 -5.01
C ARG A 69 -0.83 8.01 -4.34
N PHE A 70 -0.90 8.37 -3.07
CA PHE A 70 -2.11 8.33 -2.25
C PHE A 70 -2.39 9.72 -1.69
N SER A 71 -3.66 10.09 -1.55
CA SER A 71 -4.04 11.19 -0.68
C SER A 71 -4.18 10.66 0.73
N ASN A 72 -3.59 11.36 1.70
CA ASN A 72 -3.56 10.96 3.09
C ASN A 72 -4.20 12.06 3.94
N GLU A 73 -5.51 12.27 3.75
CA GLU A 73 -6.29 13.20 4.56
C GLU A 73 -6.40 12.69 6.01
N GLN A 74 -6.19 13.59 6.96
CA GLN A 74 -6.06 13.27 8.37
C GLN A 74 -7.32 12.57 8.92
N GLY A 75 -7.15 11.38 9.51
CA GLY A 75 -8.25 10.58 10.05
C GLY A 75 -9.07 9.76 9.05
N LYS A 76 -8.81 9.87 7.73
CA LYS A 76 -9.44 9.03 6.70
C LYS A 76 -8.58 7.82 6.34
N LYS A 77 -9.13 6.88 5.56
CA LYS A 77 -8.34 5.84 4.89
C LYS A 77 -7.51 6.48 3.75
N PRO A 78 -6.32 5.94 3.41
CA PRO A 78 -5.52 6.46 2.31
C PRO A 78 -6.23 6.20 0.97
N THR A 79 -6.34 7.22 0.13
CA THR A 79 -7.01 7.13 -1.17
C THR A 79 -5.97 7.07 -2.30
N LEU A 80 -5.89 5.97 -3.04
CA LEU A 80 -4.96 5.86 -4.18
C LEU A 80 -5.35 6.84 -5.31
N ILE A 81 -4.49 7.80 -5.63
CA ILE A 81 -4.67 8.82 -6.68
C ILE A 81 -4.06 8.37 -8.01
N GLN A 82 -2.86 7.79 -7.97
CA GLN A 82 -2.07 7.49 -9.17
C GLN A 82 -1.24 6.21 -8.96
N TRP A 83 -1.12 5.38 -9.99
CA TRP A 83 -0.38 4.12 -9.91
C TRP A 83 0.20 3.74 -11.28
N PHE A 84 1.52 3.59 -11.42
CA PHE A 84 2.17 3.20 -12.67
C PHE A 84 3.50 2.46 -12.49
N LYS A 85 4.05 1.93 -13.59
CA LYS A 85 5.31 1.19 -13.67
C LYS A 85 6.16 1.66 -14.87
N ARG A 86 7.50 1.56 -14.78
CA ARG A 86 8.50 1.73 -15.84
C ARG A 86 9.53 0.59 -15.80
N ASP A 87 9.90 0.00 -16.94
CA ASP A 87 10.76 -1.20 -16.99
C ASP A 87 12.27 -0.95 -17.01
N LEU A 88 13.03 -2.03 -16.71
CA LEU A 88 14.37 -2.31 -17.25
C LEU A 88 14.50 -3.81 -17.66
N GLU A 89 14.25 -4.78 -16.75
CA GLU A 89 14.29 -6.25 -16.94
C GLU A 89 13.46 -7.00 -15.82
N SER A 90 13.84 -8.18 -15.26
CA SER A 90 13.24 -8.79 -14.02
C SER A 90 14.05 -9.95 -13.35
N GLY A 91 13.59 -10.48 -12.19
CA GLY A 91 13.98 -11.74 -11.49
C GLY A 91 12.74 -12.42 -10.84
N VAL A 92 12.79 -13.70 -10.39
CA VAL A 92 11.58 -14.60 -10.45
C VAL A 92 10.77 -14.94 -9.17
N LYS A 93 11.30 -15.57 -8.10
CA LYS A 93 10.42 -16.31 -7.13
C LYS A 93 9.54 -15.46 -6.20
N SER A 94 10.03 -14.37 -5.64
CA SER A 94 9.27 -13.55 -4.67
C SER A 94 8.10 -12.78 -5.29
N LYS A 95 8.10 -12.69 -6.62
CA LYS A 95 7.14 -12.07 -7.53
C LYS A 95 5.72 -12.66 -7.42
N GLU A 96 5.61 -13.98 -7.38
CA GLU A 96 4.32 -14.69 -7.47
C GLU A 96 3.43 -14.47 -6.25
N PHE A 97 4.03 -14.45 -5.05
CA PHE A 97 3.32 -14.18 -3.80
C PHE A 97 2.71 -12.77 -3.79
N ARG A 98 3.49 -11.75 -4.15
CA ARG A 98 3.06 -10.34 -4.12
C ARG A 98 1.94 -10.07 -5.12
N VAL A 99 2.07 -10.59 -6.34
CA VAL A 99 1.00 -10.56 -7.37
C VAL A 99 -0.29 -11.21 -6.85
N SER A 100 -0.19 -12.39 -6.23
CA SER A 100 -1.35 -13.13 -5.71
C SER A 100 -2.07 -12.36 -4.59
N LEU A 101 -1.29 -11.80 -3.66
CA LEU A 101 -1.79 -10.97 -2.56
C LEU A 101 -2.53 -9.71 -3.06
N THR A 102 -1.96 -9.00 -4.03
CA THR A 102 -2.58 -7.80 -4.60
C THR A 102 -3.86 -8.11 -5.40
N LEU A 103 -3.88 -9.21 -6.15
CA LEU A 103 -5.09 -9.69 -6.82
C LEU A 103 -6.22 -10.01 -5.82
N GLN A 104 -5.88 -10.59 -4.66
CA GLN A 104 -6.88 -10.87 -3.63
C GLN A 104 -7.47 -9.59 -3.05
N MET A 105 -6.64 -8.59 -2.69
CA MET A 105 -7.15 -7.33 -2.16
C MET A 105 -8.01 -6.55 -3.18
N LEU A 106 -7.62 -6.53 -4.46
CA LEU A 106 -8.45 -5.96 -5.54
C LEU A 106 -9.78 -6.68 -5.68
N ARG A 107 -9.77 -8.02 -5.70
CA ARG A 107 -10.98 -8.85 -5.73
C ARG A 107 -11.93 -8.46 -4.61
N ASP A 108 -11.45 -8.39 -3.38
CA ASP A 108 -12.30 -8.11 -2.22
C ASP A 108 -12.93 -6.70 -2.28
N SER A 109 -12.14 -5.69 -2.68
CA SER A 109 -12.64 -4.32 -2.86
C SER A 109 -13.75 -4.25 -3.93
N LEU A 110 -13.60 -5.01 -5.03
CA LEU A 110 -14.62 -5.10 -6.08
C LEU A 110 -15.83 -5.94 -5.66
N SER A 111 -15.62 -6.96 -4.82
CA SER A 111 -16.68 -7.85 -4.30
C SER A 111 -17.66 -7.09 -3.41
N LYS A 112 -17.16 -6.25 -2.49
CA LYS A 112 -17.98 -5.38 -1.63
C LYS A 112 -18.95 -4.52 -2.45
N ASN A 113 -18.47 -4.05 -3.61
CA ASN A 113 -19.18 -3.16 -4.51
C ASN A 113 -19.96 -3.88 -5.62
N LYS A 114 -20.07 -5.22 -5.57
CA LYS A 114 -20.79 -6.06 -6.55
C LYS A 114 -20.26 -5.94 -7.99
N LEU A 115 -18.99 -5.58 -8.17
CA LEU A 115 -18.33 -5.42 -9.48
C LEU A 115 -17.57 -6.66 -9.95
N LEU A 116 -17.51 -7.73 -9.14
CA LEU A 116 -16.89 -9.00 -9.56
C LEU A 116 -17.78 -9.80 -10.53
N PRO A 117 -17.18 -10.43 -11.56
CA PRO A 117 -17.88 -11.43 -12.36
C PRO A 117 -18.33 -12.64 -11.52
N PRO A 118 -19.52 -13.23 -11.77
CA PRO A 118 -20.09 -14.29 -10.93
C PRO A 118 -19.27 -15.59 -10.87
N GLU A 119 -18.52 -15.88 -11.93
CA GLU A 119 -17.85 -17.18 -12.14
C GLU A 119 -16.55 -17.35 -11.33
N ILE A 120 -16.08 -16.32 -10.61
CA ILE A 120 -14.72 -16.30 -10.07
C ILE A 120 -14.68 -16.80 -8.62
N GLN A 121 -14.29 -18.05 -8.46
CA GLN A 121 -13.80 -18.56 -7.18
C GLN A 121 -12.26 -18.51 -7.17
N LEU A 122 -11.68 -17.64 -6.33
CA LEU A 122 -10.28 -17.76 -5.91
C LEU A 122 -10.28 -18.40 -4.52
N ALA A 123 -9.64 -19.56 -4.38
CA ALA A 123 -9.41 -20.18 -3.09
C ALA A 123 -8.28 -19.44 -2.36
N SER A 124 -8.59 -18.70 -1.29
CA SER A 124 -7.60 -18.11 -0.38
C SER A 124 -8.24 -17.58 0.92
N PRO A 125 -7.47 -17.42 2.00
CA PRO A 125 -8.00 -17.17 3.34
C PRO A 125 -8.63 -15.79 3.48
N ILE A 126 -9.56 -15.67 4.44
CA ILE A 126 -10.14 -14.39 4.86
C ILE A 126 -9.02 -13.49 5.39
N MET A 127 -8.67 -12.46 4.63
CA MET A 127 -7.80 -11.37 5.07
C MET A 127 -8.61 -10.09 5.22
N HIS A 128 -8.39 -9.36 6.31
CA HIS A 128 -8.95 -8.02 6.47
C HIS A 128 -8.33 -7.09 5.43
N HIS A 129 -9.18 -6.50 4.59
CA HIS A 129 -8.78 -5.70 3.45
C HIS A 129 -8.04 -4.43 3.91
N ARG A 130 -6.85 -4.19 3.36
CA ARG A 130 -5.95 -3.09 3.78
C ARG A 130 -6.10 -1.80 2.97
N PHE A 131 -6.85 -1.84 1.86
CA PHE A 131 -7.20 -0.67 1.07
C PHE A 131 -8.60 -0.83 0.47
N GLU A 132 -9.16 0.27 -0.02
CA GLU A 132 -10.40 0.32 -0.80
C GLU A 132 -10.16 1.19 -2.04
N LEU A 133 -10.84 0.88 -3.14
CA LEU A 133 -10.90 1.78 -4.31
C LEU A 133 -11.74 3.02 -3.97
N SER A 134 -11.43 4.16 -4.57
CA SER A 134 -12.22 5.39 -4.38
C SER A 134 -13.61 5.25 -5.01
N ASP A 135 -14.59 5.95 -4.43
CA ASP A 135 -15.97 5.96 -4.92
C ASP A 135 -16.04 6.35 -6.40
N THR A 136 -15.26 7.34 -6.84
CA THR A 136 -15.15 7.75 -8.25
C THR A 136 -14.71 6.61 -9.18
N ILE A 137 -13.74 5.78 -8.75
CA ILE A 137 -13.33 4.60 -9.54
C ILE A 137 -14.46 3.58 -9.59
N LEU A 138 -15.14 3.35 -8.47
CA LEU A 138 -16.24 2.39 -8.35
C LEU A 138 -17.47 2.81 -9.18
N GLU A 139 -17.82 4.09 -9.17
CA GLU A 139 -18.91 4.68 -9.95
C GLU A 139 -18.64 4.64 -11.46
N ASN A 140 -17.42 5.00 -11.88
CA ASN A 140 -17.03 4.96 -13.29
C ASN A 140 -16.99 3.52 -13.82
N LEU A 141 -16.48 2.57 -13.05
CA LEU A 141 -16.53 1.14 -13.38
C LEU A 141 -17.97 0.63 -13.44
N SER A 142 -18.79 0.93 -12.43
CA SER A 142 -20.21 0.57 -12.38
C SER A 142 -20.99 1.11 -13.58
N THR A 143 -20.64 2.30 -14.05
CA THR A 143 -21.23 2.93 -15.24
C THR A 143 -20.75 2.28 -16.53
N GLY A 144 -19.44 2.06 -16.69
CA GLY A 144 -18.86 1.42 -17.87
C GLY A 144 -19.31 -0.03 -18.05
N LEU A 145 -19.45 -0.79 -16.96
CA LEU A 145 -19.89 -2.21 -16.98
C LEU A 145 -21.38 -2.41 -17.30
N LYS A 146 -22.13 -1.33 -17.61
CA LYS A 146 -23.47 -1.41 -18.22
C LYS A 146 -23.43 -1.65 -19.73
N ASP A 147 -22.30 -1.41 -20.39
CA ASP A 147 -22.09 -1.76 -21.80
C ASP A 147 -21.65 -3.23 -21.91
N ASP A 148 -22.33 -4.00 -22.75
CA ASP A 148 -22.10 -5.44 -22.89
C ASP A 148 -20.71 -5.78 -23.48
N ASN A 149 -20.11 -4.91 -24.26
CA ASN A 149 -18.77 -5.14 -24.82
C ASN A 149 -17.70 -4.86 -23.76
N ILE A 150 -17.84 -3.76 -23.03
CA ILE A 150 -17.00 -3.43 -21.87
C ILE A 150 -17.10 -4.53 -20.79
N LYS A 151 -18.31 -5.07 -20.57
CA LYS A 151 -18.53 -6.20 -19.65
C LYS A 151 -17.86 -7.49 -20.12
N LYS A 152 -17.91 -7.83 -21.41
CA LYS A 152 -17.18 -8.98 -21.98
C LYS A 152 -15.66 -8.83 -21.84
N GLU A 153 -15.12 -7.62 -22.05
CA GLU A 153 -13.70 -7.34 -21.80
C GLU A 153 -13.34 -7.59 -20.33
N TRP A 154 -14.12 -7.04 -19.40
CA TRP A 154 -13.92 -7.22 -17.96
C TRP A 154 -13.93 -8.70 -17.55
N ASP A 155 -14.97 -9.45 -17.94
CA ASP A 155 -15.11 -10.87 -17.62
C ASP A 155 -13.97 -11.71 -18.23
N HIS A 156 -13.43 -11.32 -19.39
CA HIS A 156 -12.29 -11.98 -20.03
C HIS A 156 -10.99 -11.81 -19.22
N MET A 157 -10.72 -10.61 -18.69
CA MET A 157 -9.47 -10.33 -17.96
C MET A 157 -9.27 -11.24 -16.74
N TRP A 158 -10.35 -11.61 -16.06
CA TRP A 158 -10.29 -12.54 -14.93
C TRP A 158 -9.93 -13.98 -15.32
N LYS A 159 -10.02 -14.34 -16.61
CA LYS A 159 -9.77 -15.69 -17.15
C LYS A 159 -8.31 -15.93 -17.56
N PHE A 160 -7.43 -14.90 -17.50
CA PHE A 160 -5.99 -15.08 -17.76
C PHE A 160 -5.34 -16.08 -16.79
N LYS A 161 -4.53 -17.01 -17.33
CA LYS A 161 -3.78 -18.01 -16.55
C LYS A 161 -2.61 -17.39 -15.77
N SER A 162 -1.88 -16.45 -16.38
CA SER A 162 -0.81 -15.71 -15.71
C SER A 162 -1.40 -14.68 -14.74
N LEU A 163 -1.18 -14.87 -13.44
CA LEU A 163 -1.59 -13.92 -12.41
C LEU A 163 -0.98 -12.52 -12.64
N SER A 164 0.27 -12.47 -13.09
CA SER A 164 0.96 -11.21 -13.37
C SER A 164 0.36 -10.47 -14.57
N ARG A 165 -0.08 -11.20 -15.62
CA ARG A 165 -0.84 -10.59 -16.73
C ARG A 165 -2.22 -10.14 -16.27
N LYS A 166 -2.94 -10.98 -15.51
CA LYS A 166 -4.27 -10.68 -14.94
C LYS A 166 -4.26 -9.38 -14.13
N LEU A 167 -3.26 -9.22 -13.24
CA LEU A 167 -3.13 -8.01 -12.44
C LEU A 167 -2.91 -6.76 -13.31
N TRP A 168 -2.04 -6.85 -14.32
CA TRP A 168 -1.83 -5.73 -15.25
C TRP A 168 -3.12 -5.37 -16.01
N GLU A 169 -3.83 -6.35 -16.55
CA GLU A 169 -5.07 -6.14 -17.32
C GLU A 169 -6.15 -5.45 -16.48
N LEU A 170 -6.35 -5.91 -15.24
CA LEU A 170 -7.32 -5.32 -14.32
C LEU A 170 -6.96 -3.87 -13.97
N VAL A 171 -5.70 -3.58 -13.65
CA VAL A 171 -5.25 -2.21 -13.34
C VAL A 171 -5.34 -1.30 -14.57
N TYR A 172 -4.97 -1.80 -15.75
CA TYR A 172 -5.12 -1.11 -17.03
C TYR A 172 -6.59 -0.76 -17.30
N PHE A 173 -7.50 -1.73 -17.14
CA PHE A 173 -8.94 -1.52 -17.30
C PHE A 173 -9.46 -0.46 -16.33
N ILE A 174 -9.15 -0.58 -15.03
CA ILE A 174 -9.56 0.39 -14.01
C ILE A 174 -9.10 1.81 -14.37
N ASN A 175 -7.86 1.95 -14.84
CA ASN A 175 -7.32 3.25 -15.25
C ASN A 175 -7.98 3.82 -16.52
N ARG A 176 -8.46 3.00 -17.47
CA ARG A 176 -9.23 3.50 -18.64
C ARG A 176 -10.52 4.23 -18.23
N PHE A 177 -11.15 3.80 -17.13
CA PHE A 177 -12.37 4.41 -16.61
C PHE A 177 -12.11 5.52 -15.58
N ASN A 178 -10.85 5.78 -15.21
CA ASN A 178 -10.50 6.86 -14.27
C ASN A 178 -9.98 8.09 -15.04
N ILE A 179 -10.84 9.08 -15.26
CA ILE A 179 -10.48 10.34 -15.95
C ILE A 179 -9.63 11.20 -15.00
N SER A 180 -8.33 10.93 -14.98
CA SER A 180 -7.33 11.74 -14.29
C SER A 180 -6.52 12.58 -15.30
N PRO A 181 -6.21 13.86 -15.01
CA PRO A 181 -5.33 14.68 -15.85
C PRO A 181 -3.88 14.15 -15.91
N TYR A 182 -3.55 13.12 -15.12
CA TYR A 182 -2.27 12.43 -15.10
C TYR A 182 -2.33 11.04 -15.74
N THR A 183 -3.33 10.80 -16.60
CA THR A 183 -3.44 9.57 -17.41
C THR A 183 -2.20 9.43 -18.30
N VAL A 184 -1.43 8.36 -18.08
CA VAL A 184 -0.29 8.03 -18.96
C VAL A 184 -0.87 7.60 -20.31
N PRO A 185 -0.46 8.20 -21.45
CA PRO A 185 -0.97 7.83 -22.76
C PRO A 185 -0.82 6.32 -23.05
N LEU A 186 -1.93 5.67 -23.36
CA LEU A 186 -2.05 4.21 -23.47
C LEU A 186 -1.33 3.66 -24.72
N ASP A 187 -1.10 4.51 -25.70
CA ASP A 187 -0.37 4.26 -26.95
C ASP A 187 1.13 3.97 -26.75
N LYS A 188 1.71 4.36 -25.61
CA LYS A 188 3.15 4.18 -25.33
C LYS A 188 3.55 2.79 -24.83
N TYR A 189 2.60 1.90 -24.55
CA TYR A 189 2.87 0.53 -24.10
C TYR A 189 2.89 -0.47 -25.26
N TRP A 190 3.88 -0.34 -26.14
CA TRP A 190 4.22 -1.36 -27.13
C TRP A 190 5.59 -1.97 -26.83
N TRP A 191 5.71 -3.28 -27.07
CA TRP A 191 6.87 -4.17 -26.86
C TRP A 191 7.17 -4.60 -25.40
N GLY A 192 7.27 -5.92 -25.20
CA GLY A 192 7.68 -6.55 -23.94
C GLY A 192 6.61 -7.46 -23.34
N SER A 193 7.04 -8.55 -22.68
CA SER A 193 6.13 -9.46 -21.97
C SER A 193 5.50 -8.73 -20.78
N VAL A 194 4.27 -8.25 -20.95
CA VAL A 194 3.60 -7.38 -19.98
C VAL A 194 3.30 -8.11 -18.67
N LYS A 195 3.81 -7.58 -17.57
CA LYS A 195 3.77 -8.17 -16.22
C LYS A 195 3.41 -7.11 -15.19
N GLY A 196 2.45 -7.43 -14.33
CA GLY A 196 1.93 -6.56 -13.27
C GLY A 196 2.51 -6.82 -11.88
N ASP A 197 3.67 -7.47 -11.76
CA ASP A 197 4.28 -7.69 -10.44
C ASP A 197 4.75 -6.40 -9.78
N ASP A 198 5.35 -5.48 -10.51
CA ASP A 198 5.83 -4.24 -9.91
C ASP A 198 4.67 -3.27 -9.61
N LEU A 199 3.50 -3.50 -10.22
CA LEU A 199 2.26 -2.88 -9.73
C LEU A 199 1.97 -3.38 -8.30
N ALA A 200 1.99 -4.70 -8.07
CA ALA A 200 1.81 -5.25 -6.73
C ALA A 200 2.78 -4.66 -5.72
N ASP A 201 4.03 -4.42 -6.13
CA ASP A 201 5.10 -3.98 -5.23
C ASP A 201 4.92 -2.51 -4.82
N SER A 202 4.61 -1.61 -5.76
CA SER A 202 4.27 -0.21 -5.44
C SER A 202 3.03 -0.08 -4.55
N LEU A 203 2.00 -0.91 -4.75
CA LEU A 203 0.84 -0.91 -3.86
C LEU A 203 1.23 -1.38 -2.45
N LEU A 204 1.94 -2.51 -2.34
CA LEU A 204 2.35 -3.07 -1.05
C LEU A 204 3.30 -2.13 -0.29
N HIS A 205 4.20 -1.44 -0.98
CA HIS A 205 5.07 -0.41 -0.39
C HIS A 205 4.27 0.83 0.05
N GLY A 206 3.26 1.24 -0.72
CA GLY A 206 2.36 2.34 -0.34
C GLY A 206 1.56 2.05 0.91
N LEU A 207 0.98 0.84 1.00
CA LEU A 207 0.24 0.40 2.18
C LEU A 207 1.15 0.26 3.40
N ALA A 208 2.33 -0.34 3.25
CA ALA A 208 3.29 -0.44 4.35
C ALA A 208 3.75 0.93 4.87
N TYR A 209 4.05 1.88 3.98
CA TYR A 209 4.44 3.24 4.39
C TYR A 209 3.28 3.99 5.06
N SER A 210 2.05 3.86 4.56
CA SER A 210 0.87 4.45 5.22
C SER A 210 0.60 3.83 6.59
N GLU A 211 0.72 2.51 6.74
CA GLU A 211 0.66 1.83 8.04
C GLU A 211 1.70 2.40 9.02
N TYR A 212 2.93 2.64 8.56
CA TYR A 212 3.97 3.27 9.38
C TYR A 212 3.66 4.72 9.76
N ILE A 213 3.14 5.55 8.85
CA ILE A 213 2.74 6.93 9.15
C ILE A 213 1.65 6.93 10.21
N LYS A 214 0.58 6.15 10.03
CA LYS A 214 -0.49 6.03 11.03
C LYS A 214 0.04 5.52 12.37
N ALA A 215 0.90 4.50 12.36
CA ALA A 215 1.50 3.98 13.59
C ALA A 215 2.31 5.06 14.35
N ARG A 216 3.03 5.94 13.64
CA ARG A 216 3.75 7.08 14.24
C ARG A 216 2.79 8.12 14.84
N GLU A 217 1.68 8.42 14.17
CA GLU A 217 0.65 9.31 14.69
C GLU A 217 -0.03 8.74 15.94
N ASP A 218 -0.47 7.48 15.88
CA ASP A 218 -1.09 6.77 17.01
C ASP A 218 -0.11 6.69 18.20
N PHE A 219 1.18 6.42 17.95
CA PHE A 219 2.21 6.43 18.99
C PHE A 219 2.41 7.82 19.61
N ARG A 220 2.56 8.87 18.78
CA ARG A 220 2.65 10.28 19.21
C ARG A 220 1.46 10.67 20.08
N LYS A 221 0.25 10.27 19.68
CA LYS A 221 -0.98 10.54 20.41
C LYS A 221 -0.99 9.84 21.77
N ASN A 222 -0.77 8.52 21.81
CA ASN A 222 -0.73 7.75 23.05
C ASN A 222 0.31 8.30 24.06
N VAL A 223 1.52 8.62 23.60
CA VAL A 223 2.57 9.21 24.45
C VAL A 223 2.15 10.57 25.01
N LYS A 224 1.53 11.44 24.19
CA LYS A 224 1.09 12.78 24.61
C LYS A 224 -0.12 12.74 25.56
N GLU A 225 -1.09 11.87 25.30
CA GLU A 225 -2.38 11.84 26.03
C GLU A 225 -2.34 10.97 27.28
N HIS A 226 -1.54 9.90 27.31
CA HIS A 226 -1.51 8.95 28.42
C HIS A 226 -0.20 8.97 29.21
N GLY A 227 0.85 9.63 28.69
CA GLY A 227 2.15 9.69 29.38
C GLY A 227 2.76 8.31 29.64
N GLN A 228 2.44 7.31 28.81
CA GLN A 228 2.89 5.92 28.94
C GLN A 228 3.18 5.31 27.58
N ILE A 229 4.21 4.47 27.51
CA ILE A 229 4.70 3.79 26.30
C ILE A 229 4.35 2.29 26.33
N ASN A 230 4.37 1.66 27.51
CA ASN A 230 4.03 0.24 27.71
C ASN A 230 2.59 -0.15 27.31
N SER A 231 1.69 0.83 27.12
CA SER A 231 0.33 0.63 26.58
C SER A 231 0.33 0.29 25.08
N TYR A 232 1.36 0.70 24.34
CA TYR A 232 1.52 0.49 22.89
C TYR A 232 2.06 -0.93 22.58
N ARG A 233 1.28 -1.96 22.96
CA ARG A 233 1.64 -3.38 22.80
C ARG A 233 1.44 -3.90 21.38
#